data_AF-A0AA35X8V3-F1
#
_entry.id   AF-A0AA35X8V3-F1
#
_cell.length_a   1.000
_cell.length_b   1.000
_cell.length_c   1.000
_cell.angle_alpha   90.00
_cell.angle_beta   90.00
_cell.angle_gamma   90.00
#
_symmetry.space_group_name_H-M   'P 1'
#
loop_
_entity.id
_entity.type
_entity.pdbx_description
1 polymer ?
#
loop_
_entity_poly.entity_id
_entity_poly.type
_entity_poly.pdbx_seq_one_letter_code
_entity_poly.pdbx_strand_id
1 'polypeptide(L)'
;MWQLAERVEPFTDPPKKVIVIFRDFWLYCVVMGFSESAGVFPAGWYRSVQAVARKSPLLLSMGAGQFLDKELELNRPLRIESIGQGDVQEARQSLLDGLDRSLELDRLVVRLSFSQCLYLISIHRLETLRLETSTKNFPLVFNYLEDKGLQGELWVAIEKIAHKLFDQYIEQMQAKTATEESAAELESLTELLVFKFNHIRGRIKQLADKFISKVVDKFSHLLWSRRVVYTMLDLLHQLSLSLHTMDPDRRRSLVVTLPDLPHSVTVPENATKREVCYILCAVFVVCMVSSCCRSFSQS
;
A
#
# COMPACT_ATOMS: atom_id res chain seq x y z
N MET A 1 10.42 -26.89 8.69
CA MET A 1 10.15 -26.01 7.52
C MET A 1 10.29 -24.52 7.84
N TRP A 2 9.76 -23.99 8.95
CA TRP A 2 9.93 -22.57 9.31
C TRP A 2 11.39 -22.14 9.57
N GLN A 3 12.24 -23.01 10.12
CA GLN A 3 13.68 -22.72 10.32
C GLN A 3 14.46 -22.50 9.00
N LEU A 4 14.02 -23.12 7.89
CA LEU A 4 14.58 -22.85 6.56
C LEU A 4 14.07 -21.52 6.02
N ALA A 5 12.79 -21.24 6.25
CA ALA A 5 12.19 -19.95 5.94
C ALA A 5 12.76 -18.82 6.79
N GLU A 6 13.52 -19.01 7.88
CA GLU A 6 14.22 -17.93 8.60
C GLU A 6 15.57 -17.55 7.98
N ARG A 7 16.20 -18.46 7.22
CA ARG A 7 17.56 -18.25 6.68
C ARG A 7 17.62 -17.51 5.33
N VAL A 8 16.50 -17.39 4.62
CA VAL A 8 16.44 -16.77 3.29
C VAL A 8 16.28 -15.24 3.41
N GLU A 9 17.10 -14.42 2.77
CA GLU A 9 16.86 -12.97 2.79
C GLU A 9 15.55 -12.62 2.04
N PRO A 10 14.82 -11.56 2.46
CA PRO A 10 13.64 -11.10 1.71
C PRO A 10 14.01 -10.75 0.27
N PHE A 11 13.17 -11.14 -0.70
CA PHE A 11 13.42 -10.80 -2.10
C PHE A 11 13.21 -9.30 -2.34
N THR A 12 14.29 -8.56 -2.63
CA THR A 12 14.26 -7.12 -2.96
C THR A 12 14.00 -6.87 -4.46
N ASP A 13 14.51 -7.72 -5.35
CA ASP A 13 14.20 -7.71 -6.79
C ASP A 13 14.03 -9.15 -7.32
N PRO A 14 12.87 -9.78 -7.06
CA PRO A 14 12.62 -11.16 -7.45
C PRO A 14 12.54 -11.31 -8.98
N PRO A 15 13.21 -12.32 -9.57
CA PRO A 15 13.06 -12.58 -10.99
C PRO A 15 11.62 -12.96 -11.30
N LYS A 16 11.17 -12.64 -12.52
CA LYS A 16 9.77 -12.77 -12.90
C LYS A 16 9.13 -14.13 -12.59
N LYS A 17 9.90 -15.20 -12.79
CA LYS A 17 9.48 -16.58 -12.50
C LYS A 17 9.13 -16.81 -11.02
N VAL A 18 9.83 -16.16 -10.10
CA VAL A 18 9.61 -16.28 -8.66
C VAL A 18 8.30 -15.61 -8.26
N ILE A 19 8.00 -14.43 -8.83
CA ILE A 19 6.72 -13.73 -8.59
C ILE A 19 5.53 -14.62 -8.98
N VAL A 20 5.61 -15.29 -10.15
CA VAL A 20 4.56 -16.22 -10.60
C VAL A 20 4.38 -17.39 -9.63
N ILE A 21 5.48 -18.02 -9.19
CA ILE A 21 5.42 -19.14 -8.23
C ILE A 21 4.79 -18.71 -6.91
N PHE A 22 5.17 -17.54 -6.38
CA PHE A 22 4.60 -17.05 -5.13
C PHE A 22 3.15 -16.63 -5.30
N ARG A 23 2.77 -16.08 -6.45
CA ARG A 23 1.37 -15.80 -6.76
C ARG A 23 0.53 -17.07 -6.76
N ASP A 24 0.99 -18.14 -7.40
CA ASP A 24 0.32 -19.44 -7.37
C ASP A 24 0.25 -20.00 -5.95
N PHE A 25 1.34 -19.90 -5.19
CA PHE A 25 1.38 -20.34 -3.79
C PHE A 25 0.32 -19.64 -2.92
N TRP A 26 0.20 -18.31 -3.03
CA TRP A 26 -0.78 -17.56 -2.24
C TRP A 26 -2.21 -17.82 -2.69
N LEU A 27 -2.45 -17.99 -4.00
CA LEU A 27 -3.75 -18.43 -4.51
C LEU A 27 -4.14 -19.80 -3.95
N TYR A 28 -3.22 -20.78 -3.94
CA TYR A 28 -3.46 -22.08 -3.29
C TYR A 28 -3.72 -21.93 -1.79
N CYS A 29 -2.99 -21.04 -1.11
CA CYS A 29 -3.20 -20.81 0.32
C CYS A 29 -4.61 -20.29 0.62
N VAL A 30 -5.14 -19.41 -0.23
CA VAL A 30 -6.51 -18.90 -0.08
C VAL A 30 -7.54 -19.98 -0.38
N VAL A 31 -7.41 -20.70 -1.51
CA VAL A 31 -8.37 -21.73 -1.92
C VAL A 31 -8.46 -22.87 -0.89
N MET A 32 -7.35 -23.22 -0.25
CA MET A 32 -7.28 -24.30 0.72
C MET A 32 -7.51 -23.83 2.18
N GLY A 33 -7.76 -22.54 2.40
CA GLY A 33 -7.95 -21.96 3.75
C GLY A 33 -6.68 -21.92 4.62
N PHE A 34 -5.49 -22.12 4.05
CA PHE A 34 -4.22 -22.19 4.78
C PHE A 34 -3.79 -20.87 5.43
N SER A 35 -4.34 -19.74 4.98
CA SER A 35 -4.05 -18.40 5.50
C SER A 35 -4.87 -18.01 6.74
N GLU A 36 -5.78 -18.85 7.20
CA GLU A 36 -6.64 -18.57 8.35
C GLU A 36 -6.01 -19.02 9.67
N SER A 37 -6.13 -18.20 10.71
CA SER A 37 -5.66 -18.54 12.07
C SER A 37 -6.58 -19.54 12.76
N ALA A 38 -7.84 -19.60 12.34
CA ALA A 38 -8.84 -20.56 12.77
C ALA A 38 -8.87 -21.72 11.78
N GLY A 39 -8.39 -22.90 12.19
CA GLY A 39 -8.40 -24.08 11.34
C GLY A 39 -7.90 -25.33 12.06
N VAL A 40 -8.04 -26.48 11.43
CA VAL A 40 -7.62 -27.81 11.94
C VAL A 40 -6.09 -28.01 11.78
N PHE A 41 -5.34 -26.93 11.60
CA PHE A 41 -3.92 -27.01 11.26
C PHE A 41 -3.04 -27.24 12.49
N PRO A 42 -1.88 -27.92 12.33
CA PRO A 42 -0.98 -28.18 13.43
C PRO A 42 -0.49 -26.91 14.14
N ALA A 43 -0.16 -27.03 15.42
CA ALA A 43 0.41 -25.95 16.20
C ALA A 43 1.66 -25.36 15.52
N GLY A 44 1.68 -24.04 15.35
CA GLY A 44 2.79 -23.32 14.68
C GLY A 44 2.71 -23.27 13.15
N TRP A 45 1.66 -23.83 12.52
CA TRP A 45 1.38 -23.63 11.10
C TRP A 45 1.28 -22.14 10.76
N TYR A 46 0.45 -21.41 11.51
CA TYR A 46 0.23 -19.99 11.29
C TYR A 46 1.52 -19.15 11.35
N ARG A 47 2.41 -19.44 12.31
CA ARG A 47 3.74 -18.83 12.39
C ARG A 47 4.61 -19.16 11.17
N SER A 48 4.49 -20.37 10.63
CA SER A 48 5.21 -20.77 9.42
C SER A 48 4.72 -19.99 8.20
N VAL A 49 3.40 -19.79 8.08
CA VAL A 49 2.80 -18.98 7.00
C VAL A 49 3.20 -17.51 7.15
N GLN A 50 3.22 -16.96 8.37
CA GLN A 50 3.74 -15.61 8.65
C GLN A 50 5.22 -15.46 8.25
N ALA A 51 6.06 -16.48 8.53
CA ALA A 51 7.47 -16.47 8.11
C ALA A 51 7.62 -16.46 6.58
N VAL A 52 6.77 -17.20 5.86
CA VAL A 52 6.72 -17.19 4.40
C VAL A 52 6.19 -15.85 3.87
N ALA A 53 5.17 -15.27 4.50
CA ALA A 53 4.61 -13.96 4.15
C ALA A 53 5.67 -12.86 4.20
N ARG A 54 6.47 -12.81 5.28
CA ARG A 54 7.56 -11.84 5.44
C ARG A 54 8.58 -11.86 4.30
N LYS A 55 8.77 -13.02 3.66
CA LYS A 55 9.80 -13.23 2.62
C LYS A 55 9.24 -13.30 1.23
N SER A 56 7.93 -13.47 1.10
CA SER A 56 7.29 -13.50 -0.19
C SER A 56 7.55 -12.17 -0.92
N PRO A 57 7.73 -12.18 -2.24
CA PRO A 57 7.74 -10.96 -3.02
C PRO A 57 6.34 -10.32 -3.05
N LEU A 58 6.25 -9.08 -3.52
CA LEU A 58 4.95 -8.48 -3.83
C LEU A 58 4.31 -9.20 -5.01
N LEU A 59 2.99 -9.38 -4.95
CA LEU A 59 2.21 -10.03 -6.00
C LEU A 59 1.90 -9.04 -7.13
N LEU A 60 2.91 -8.38 -7.70
CA LEU A 60 2.71 -7.37 -8.75
C LEU A 60 2.37 -8.01 -10.10
N SER A 61 1.74 -7.24 -10.98
CA SER A 61 1.50 -7.62 -12.37
C SER A 61 2.82 -7.71 -13.15
N MET A 62 2.93 -8.74 -14.00
CA MET A 62 4.17 -9.07 -14.69
C MET A 62 4.41 -8.23 -15.97
N GLY A 63 3.40 -7.43 -16.37
CA GLY A 63 3.39 -6.63 -17.59
C GLY A 63 2.61 -5.32 -17.44
N ALA A 64 2.94 -4.35 -18.30
CA ALA A 64 2.26 -3.06 -18.34
C ALA A 64 0.82 -3.20 -18.87
N GLY A 65 -0.14 -3.39 -17.97
CA GLY A 65 -1.50 -2.86 -18.12
C GLY A 65 -2.57 -3.73 -18.78
N GLN A 66 -2.30 -4.92 -19.34
CA GLN A 66 -3.34 -5.64 -20.11
C GLN A 66 -3.34 -7.17 -20.02
N PHE A 67 -2.50 -7.77 -19.19
CA PHE A 67 -2.36 -9.23 -19.14
C PHE A 67 -2.71 -9.86 -17.81
N LEU A 68 -3.08 -9.09 -16.77
CA LEU A 68 -3.36 -9.69 -15.47
C LEU A 68 -4.52 -10.70 -15.54
N ASP A 69 -5.61 -10.37 -16.24
CA ASP A 69 -6.73 -11.31 -16.40
C ASP A 69 -6.30 -12.60 -17.12
N LYS A 70 -5.50 -12.46 -18.20
CA LYS A 70 -4.94 -13.62 -18.93
C LYS A 70 -3.94 -14.40 -18.09
N GLU A 71 -3.12 -13.73 -17.29
CA GLU A 71 -2.15 -14.33 -16.37
C GLU A 71 -2.86 -15.09 -15.25
N LEU A 72 -3.97 -14.57 -14.75
CA LEU A 72 -4.81 -15.21 -13.74
C LEU A 72 -5.56 -16.40 -14.35
N GLU A 73 -6.12 -16.28 -15.55
CA GLU A 73 -6.77 -17.38 -16.28
C GLU A 73 -5.79 -18.53 -16.63
N LEU A 74 -4.50 -18.21 -16.83
CA LEU A 74 -3.44 -19.18 -17.08
C LEU A 74 -2.94 -19.89 -15.81
N ASN A 75 -3.27 -19.40 -14.61
CA ASN A 75 -2.81 -20.00 -13.36
C ASN A 75 -3.56 -21.32 -13.10
N ARG A 76 -2.77 -22.39 -12.93
CA ARG A 76 -3.27 -23.77 -12.69
C ARG A 76 -4.21 -23.93 -11.49
N PRO A 77 -4.05 -23.25 -10.33
CA PRO A 77 -5.01 -23.37 -9.22
C PRO A 77 -6.45 -22.99 -9.60
N LEU A 78 -6.64 -22.18 -10.65
CA LEU A 78 -7.94 -21.72 -11.13
C LEU A 78 -8.54 -22.64 -12.21
N ARG A 79 -7.81 -23.69 -12.61
CA ARG A 79 -8.29 -24.73 -13.54
C ARG A 79 -8.78 -26.00 -12.83
N ILE A 80 -9.04 -25.94 -11.51
CA ILE A 80 -9.69 -27.05 -10.81
C ILE A 80 -11.05 -27.26 -11.50
N GLU A 81 -11.28 -28.44 -12.07
CA GLU A 81 -12.35 -28.80 -13.02
C GLU A 81 -13.79 -28.77 -12.44
N SER A 82 -14.04 -27.99 -11.39
CA SER A 82 -15.36 -27.85 -10.79
C SER A 82 -15.50 -26.54 -10.00
N ILE A 83 -15.25 -25.39 -10.63
CA ILE A 83 -15.65 -24.10 -10.04
C ILE A 83 -17.16 -23.96 -10.21
N GLY A 84 -17.90 -24.23 -9.14
CA GLY A 84 -19.34 -24.03 -9.08
C GLY A 84 -19.70 -22.56 -8.89
N GLN A 85 -20.96 -22.18 -9.16
CA GLN A 85 -21.45 -20.84 -8.80
C GLN A 85 -21.37 -20.58 -7.28
N GLY A 86 -21.37 -21.63 -6.45
CA GLY A 86 -21.19 -21.55 -5.00
C GLY A 86 -19.81 -21.00 -4.61
N ASP A 87 -18.75 -21.53 -5.20
CA ASP A 87 -17.36 -21.12 -4.88
C ASP A 87 -17.10 -19.65 -5.22
N VAL A 88 -17.73 -19.15 -6.30
CA VAL A 88 -17.65 -17.74 -6.67
C VAL A 88 -18.30 -16.85 -5.63
N GLN A 89 -19.47 -17.24 -5.12
CA GLN A 89 -20.15 -16.48 -4.07
C GLN A 89 -19.40 -16.57 -2.74
N GLU A 90 -18.82 -17.71 -2.40
CA GLU A 90 -17.99 -17.88 -1.20
C GLU A 90 -16.76 -16.98 -1.26
N ALA A 91 -16.03 -16.96 -2.38
CA ALA A 91 -14.88 -16.07 -2.54
C ALA A 91 -15.29 -14.59 -2.42
N ARG A 92 -16.42 -14.20 -3.01
CA ARG A 92 -16.95 -12.84 -2.87
C ARG A 92 -17.28 -12.49 -1.42
N GLN A 93 -17.93 -13.40 -0.70
CA GLN A 93 -18.23 -13.19 0.72
C GLN A 93 -16.98 -13.13 1.58
N SER A 94 -15.99 -13.99 1.32
CA SER A 94 -14.70 -13.94 2.01
C SER A 94 -13.98 -12.59 1.80
N LEU A 95 -14.03 -12.03 0.58
CA LEU A 95 -13.50 -10.70 0.31
C LEU A 95 -14.29 -9.60 1.02
N LEU A 96 -15.62 -9.71 1.06
CA LEU A 96 -16.50 -8.77 1.77
C LEU A 96 -16.35 -8.84 3.29
N ASP A 97 -16.05 -10.00 3.85
CA ASP A 97 -15.86 -10.21 5.29
C ASP A 97 -14.46 -9.80 5.74
N GLY A 98 -13.46 -9.98 4.87
CA GLY A 98 -12.11 -9.47 5.11
C GLY A 98 -12.02 -7.95 5.06
N LEU A 99 -12.92 -7.30 4.32
CA LEU A 99 -13.00 -5.85 4.19
C LEU A 99 -14.17 -5.29 5.02
N ASP A 100 -14.18 -3.97 5.25
CA ASP A 100 -15.34 -3.35 5.89
C ASP A 100 -16.49 -3.25 4.88
N ARG A 101 -17.56 -4.03 5.10
CA ARG A 101 -18.73 -4.12 4.22
C ARG A 101 -19.32 -2.73 3.93
N SER A 102 -19.55 -2.45 2.66
CA SER A 102 -20.14 -1.19 2.18
C SER A 102 -20.89 -1.45 0.88
N LEU A 103 -21.98 -0.70 0.63
CA LEU A 103 -22.76 -0.79 -0.60
C LEU A 103 -21.90 -0.58 -1.87
N GLU A 104 -20.86 0.24 -1.77
CA GLU A 104 -19.90 0.45 -2.86
C GLU A 104 -19.06 -0.81 -3.12
N LEU A 105 -18.62 -1.47 -2.05
CA LEU A 105 -17.82 -2.68 -2.12
C LEU A 105 -18.67 -3.85 -2.64
N ASP A 106 -19.92 -3.98 -2.22
CA ASP A 106 -20.84 -5.00 -2.74
C ASP A 106 -21.00 -4.87 -4.26
N ARG A 107 -21.21 -3.64 -4.76
CA ARG A 107 -21.32 -3.35 -6.20
C ARG A 107 -20.03 -3.63 -6.95
N LEU A 108 -18.88 -3.35 -6.33
CA LEU A 108 -17.56 -3.62 -6.89
C LEU A 108 -17.32 -5.12 -7.04
N VAL A 109 -17.55 -5.89 -5.98
CA VAL A 109 -17.27 -7.33 -5.90
C VAL A 109 -18.11 -8.14 -6.89
N VAL A 110 -19.34 -7.70 -7.17
CA VAL A 110 -20.20 -8.31 -8.21
C VAL A 110 -19.60 -8.17 -9.61
N ARG A 111 -18.86 -7.09 -9.88
CA ARG A 111 -18.23 -6.80 -11.18
C ARG A 111 -16.88 -7.47 -11.36
N LEU A 112 -16.30 -8.02 -10.29
CA LEU A 112 -15.03 -8.74 -10.35
C LEU A 112 -15.25 -10.20 -10.80
N SER A 113 -14.28 -10.70 -11.57
CA SER A 113 -14.20 -12.12 -11.92
C SER A 113 -13.76 -12.95 -10.71
N PHE A 114 -14.03 -14.25 -10.75
CA PHE A 114 -13.61 -15.17 -9.67
C PHE A 114 -12.09 -15.11 -9.41
N SER A 115 -11.30 -15.14 -10.48
CA SER A 115 -9.84 -15.08 -10.40
C SER A 115 -9.34 -13.76 -9.81
N GLN A 116 -10.02 -12.65 -10.14
CA GLN A 116 -9.74 -11.33 -9.56
C GLN A 116 -10.07 -11.29 -8.07
N CYS A 117 -11.19 -11.88 -7.63
CA CYS A 117 -11.52 -11.99 -6.20
C CYS A 117 -10.45 -12.78 -5.44
N LEU A 118 -10.06 -13.97 -5.92
CA LEU A 118 -9.04 -14.79 -5.25
C LEU A 118 -7.68 -14.09 -5.18
N TYR A 119 -7.32 -13.37 -6.24
CA TYR A 119 -6.10 -12.56 -6.26
C TYR A 119 -6.13 -11.43 -5.22
N LEU A 120 -7.25 -10.71 -5.10
CA LEU A 120 -7.42 -9.66 -4.09
C LEU A 120 -7.40 -10.20 -2.66
N ILE A 121 -8.06 -11.34 -2.42
CA ILE A 121 -8.00 -12.03 -1.13
C ILE A 121 -6.56 -12.44 -0.81
N SER A 122 -5.81 -12.94 -1.81
CA SER A 122 -4.41 -13.31 -1.65
C SER A 122 -3.53 -12.13 -1.23
N ILE A 123 -3.71 -10.97 -1.88
CA ILE A 123 -3.01 -9.73 -1.50
C ILE A 123 -3.40 -9.32 -0.07
N HIS A 124 -4.70 -9.24 0.21
CA HIS A 124 -5.18 -8.84 1.53
C HIS A 124 -4.59 -9.73 2.63
N ARG A 125 -4.68 -11.06 2.49
CA ARG A 125 -4.14 -12.02 3.47
C ARG A 125 -2.63 -11.91 3.63
N LEU A 126 -1.90 -11.84 2.52
CA LEU A 126 -0.44 -11.70 2.55
C LEU A 126 -0.02 -10.44 3.32
N GLU A 127 -0.61 -9.29 3.00
CA GLU A 127 -0.24 -8.03 3.64
C GLU A 127 -0.72 -7.96 5.09
N THR A 128 -1.87 -8.53 5.44
CA THR A 128 -2.31 -8.67 6.85
C THR A 128 -1.28 -9.46 7.66
N LEU A 129 -0.83 -10.62 7.16
CA LEU A 129 0.18 -11.45 7.85
C LEU A 129 1.53 -10.72 8.00
N ARG A 130 1.93 -9.94 6.99
CA ARG A 130 3.15 -9.11 7.07
C ARG A 130 3.00 -7.98 8.08
N LEU A 131 1.83 -7.36 8.14
CA LEU A 131 1.54 -6.25 9.04
C LEU A 131 1.54 -6.73 10.51
N GLU A 132 0.88 -7.85 10.80
CA GLU A 132 0.91 -8.50 12.11
C GLU A 132 2.33 -8.86 12.58
N THR A 133 3.18 -9.26 11.63
CA THR A 133 4.58 -9.60 11.95
C THR A 133 5.41 -8.34 12.21
N SER A 134 5.19 -7.28 11.42
CA SER A 134 5.90 -6.02 11.53
C SER A 134 5.15 -4.90 10.81
N THR A 135 4.74 -3.90 11.58
CA THR A 135 4.10 -2.66 11.10
C THR A 135 4.89 -1.92 10.03
N LYS A 136 6.23 -2.08 10.01
CA LYS A 136 7.14 -1.49 9.00
C LYS A 136 6.86 -1.95 7.57
N ASN A 137 6.07 -3.01 7.39
CA ASN A 137 5.71 -3.52 6.07
C ASN A 137 4.53 -2.79 5.43
N PHE A 138 3.75 -1.98 6.18
CA PHE A 138 2.61 -1.24 5.63
C PHE A 138 2.93 -0.43 4.35
N PRO A 139 4.06 0.32 4.28
CA PRO A 139 4.48 1.04 3.07
C PRO A 139 4.45 0.25 1.76
N LEU A 140 4.63 -1.09 1.81
CA LEU A 140 4.62 -1.96 0.64
C LEU A 140 3.30 -1.91 -0.13
N VAL A 141 2.18 -1.58 0.53
CA VAL A 141 0.86 -1.44 -0.08
C VAL A 141 0.85 -0.43 -1.22
N PHE A 142 1.64 0.65 -1.11
CA PHE A 142 1.74 1.68 -2.15
C PHE A 142 2.31 1.14 -3.47
N ASN A 143 3.13 0.10 -3.44
CA ASN A 143 3.67 -0.50 -4.66
C ASN A 143 2.57 -1.16 -5.49
N TYR A 144 1.56 -1.77 -4.85
CA TYR A 144 0.38 -2.29 -5.57
C TYR A 144 -0.46 -1.15 -6.16
N LEU A 145 -0.63 -0.04 -5.43
CA LEU A 145 -1.40 1.11 -5.91
C LEU A 145 -0.72 1.83 -7.10
N GLU A 146 0.60 1.71 -7.20
CA GLU A 146 1.41 2.26 -8.29
C GLU A 146 1.53 1.32 -9.49
N ASP A 147 1.15 0.05 -9.33
CA ASP A 147 1.16 -0.93 -10.41
C ASP A 147 0.29 -0.46 -11.59
N LYS A 148 0.87 -0.52 -12.79
CA LYS A 148 0.17 -0.17 -14.03
C LYS A 148 -0.79 -1.28 -14.47
N GLY A 149 -0.59 -2.51 -14.02
CA GLY A 149 -1.46 -3.65 -14.28
C GLY A 149 -2.76 -3.64 -13.48
N LEU A 150 -2.81 -2.90 -12.37
CA LEU A 150 -3.94 -2.85 -11.45
C LEU A 150 -4.76 -1.58 -11.70
N GLN A 151 -5.71 -1.66 -12.62
CA GLN A 151 -6.56 -0.54 -13.06
C GLN A 151 -8.06 -0.88 -12.93
N GLY A 152 -8.92 0.13 -13.09
CA GLY A 152 -10.38 -0.06 -13.05
C GLY A 152 -10.86 -0.53 -11.66
N GLU A 153 -11.66 -1.60 -11.65
CA GLU A 153 -12.27 -2.16 -10.43
C GLU A 153 -11.23 -2.75 -9.47
N LEU A 154 -10.17 -3.38 -9.99
CA LEU A 154 -9.08 -3.94 -9.18
C LEU A 154 -8.38 -2.85 -8.36
N TRP A 155 -8.15 -1.69 -8.96
CA TRP A 155 -7.53 -0.56 -8.27
C TRP A 155 -8.40 -0.07 -7.11
N VAL A 156 -9.72 0.04 -7.33
CA VAL A 156 -10.67 0.45 -6.28
C VAL A 156 -10.71 -0.58 -5.15
N ALA A 157 -10.64 -1.88 -5.46
CA ALA A 157 -10.58 -2.92 -4.44
C ALA A 157 -9.29 -2.85 -3.61
N ILE A 158 -8.15 -2.59 -4.26
CA ILE A 158 -6.86 -2.39 -3.58
C ILE A 158 -6.88 -1.13 -2.72
N GLU A 159 -7.54 -0.06 -3.14
CA GLU A 159 -7.76 1.12 -2.30
C GLU A 159 -8.50 0.76 -1.01
N LYS A 160 -9.56 -0.06 -1.09
CA LYS A 160 -10.31 -0.53 0.09
C LYS A 160 -9.46 -1.44 0.98
N ILE A 161 -8.66 -2.34 0.39
CA ILE A 161 -7.68 -3.16 1.13
C ILE A 161 -6.67 -2.26 1.85
N ALA A 162 -6.14 -1.24 1.18
CA ALA A 162 -5.19 -0.30 1.76
C ALA A 162 -5.79 0.45 2.95
N HIS A 163 -7.05 0.89 2.85
CA HIS A 163 -7.78 1.48 3.97
C HIS A 163 -7.87 0.54 5.17
N LYS A 164 -8.27 -0.72 4.95
CA LYS A 164 -8.39 -1.72 6.02
C LYS A 164 -7.06 -1.99 6.71
N LEU A 165 -6.00 -2.21 5.93
CA LEU A 165 -4.64 -2.43 6.43
C LEU A 165 -4.11 -1.22 7.19
N PHE A 166 -4.47 0.00 6.75
CA PHE A 166 -4.06 1.22 7.43
C PHE A 166 -4.75 1.37 8.78
N ASP A 167 -6.04 1.05 8.86
CA ASP A 167 -6.77 1.08 10.14
C ASP A 167 -6.16 0.06 11.12
N GLN A 168 -5.83 -1.15 10.66
CA GLN A 168 -5.10 -2.14 11.45
C GLN A 168 -3.69 -1.64 11.87
N TYR A 169 -2.97 -0.94 10.99
CA TYR A 169 -1.68 -0.33 11.33
C TYR A 169 -1.82 0.69 12.45
N ILE A 170 -2.80 1.60 12.36
CA ILE A 170 -3.05 2.63 13.38
C ILE A 170 -3.39 1.98 14.72
N GLU A 171 -4.27 0.97 14.74
CA GLU A 171 -4.62 0.23 15.95
C GLU A 171 -3.40 -0.42 16.60
N GLN A 172 -2.52 -1.07 15.81
CA GLN A 172 -1.29 -1.66 16.33
C GLN A 172 -0.31 -0.62 16.87
N MET A 173 -0.18 0.53 16.20
CA MET A 173 0.69 1.61 16.67
C MET A 173 0.17 2.28 17.94
N GLN A 174 -1.15 2.34 18.13
CA GLN A 174 -1.76 2.81 19.38
C GLN A 174 -1.60 1.82 20.53
N ALA A 175 -1.64 0.51 20.23
CA ALA A 175 -1.45 -0.53 21.23
C ALA A 175 0.02 -0.67 21.68
N LYS A 176 0.98 -0.25 20.84
CA LYS A 176 2.40 -0.23 21.19
C LYS A 176 2.70 0.84 22.24
N THR A 177 3.67 0.55 23.10
CA THR A 177 4.20 1.53 24.04
C THR A 177 4.93 2.65 23.29
N ALA A 178 4.74 3.89 23.76
CA ALA A 178 5.41 5.07 23.22
C ALA A 178 6.92 4.96 23.44
N THR A 179 7.61 4.45 22.43
CA THR A 179 9.07 4.25 22.38
C THR A 179 9.65 5.09 21.26
N GLU A 180 10.92 5.43 21.35
CA GLU A 180 11.62 6.18 20.29
C GLU A 180 11.55 5.47 18.93
N GLU A 181 11.63 4.13 18.92
CA GLU A 181 11.48 3.32 17.70
C GLU A 181 10.08 3.46 17.08
N SER A 182 9.03 3.45 17.90
CA SER A 182 7.65 3.61 17.42
C SER A 182 7.38 5.02 16.87
N ALA A 183 7.99 6.04 17.47
CA ALA A 183 7.91 7.42 16.98
C ALA A 183 8.64 7.56 15.64
N ALA A 184 9.87 7.02 15.53
CA ALA A 184 10.64 7.04 14.30
C ALA A 184 9.94 6.29 13.14
N GLU A 185 9.22 5.20 13.46
CA GLU A 185 8.42 4.47 12.47
C GLU A 185 7.23 5.31 11.96
N LEU A 186 6.52 6.01 12.86
CA LEU A 186 5.44 6.92 12.48
C LEU A 186 5.94 8.11 11.67
N GLU A 187 7.08 8.68 12.03
CA GLU A 187 7.73 9.75 11.27
C GLU A 187 8.07 9.29 9.86
N SER A 188 8.72 8.13 9.72
CA SER A 188 9.09 7.56 8.41
C SER A 188 7.85 7.28 7.53
N LEU A 189 6.77 6.75 8.11
CA LEU A 189 5.52 6.58 7.37
C LEU A 189 4.93 7.93 6.97
N THR A 190 4.94 8.93 7.85
CA THR A 190 4.40 10.25 7.55
C THR A 190 5.18 10.94 6.44
N GLU A 191 6.52 10.85 6.46
CA GLU A 191 7.39 11.32 5.36
C GLU A 191 6.99 10.66 4.04
N LEU A 192 6.84 9.33 4.02
CA LEU A 192 6.35 8.59 2.84
C LEU A 192 5.00 9.12 2.37
N LEU A 193 4.04 9.32 3.27
CA LEU A 193 2.71 9.82 2.92
C LEU A 193 2.78 11.23 2.30
N VAL A 194 3.63 12.11 2.83
CA VAL A 194 3.88 13.44 2.25
C VAL A 194 4.44 13.33 0.83
N PHE A 195 5.37 12.40 0.59
CA PHE A 195 5.83 12.13 -0.77
C PHE A 195 4.69 11.62 -1.68
N LYS A 196 3.85 10.68 -1.19
CA LYS A 196 2.72 10.13 -1.96
C LYS A 196 1.61 11.17 -2.20
N PHE A 197 1.45 12.16 -1.34
CA PHE A 197 0.55 13.30 -1.55
C PHE A 197 0.97 14.15 -2.76
N ASN A 198 2.27 14.19 -3.06
CA ASN A 198 2.82 14.90 -4.22
C ASN A 198 2.93 14.02 -5.48
N HIS A 199 2.35 12.82 -5.46
CA HIS A 199 2.41 11.88 -6.57
C HIS A 199 1.61 12.37 -7.80
N ILE A 200 2.08 12.04 -9.00
CA ILE A 200 1.46 12.46 -10.27
C ILE A 200 0.03 11.94 -10.47
N ARG A 201 -0.30 10.78 -9.88
CA ARG A 201 -1.65 10.18 -9.94
C ARG A 201 -2.53 10.76 -8.84
N GLY A 202 -3.57 11.49 -9.23
CA GLY A 202 -4.50 12.15 -8.30
C GLY A 202 -5.19 11.21 -7.31
N ARG A 203 -5.47 9.95 -7.69
CA ARG A 203 -6.09 8.99 -6.77
C ARG A 203 -5.15 8.58 -5.62
N ILE A 204 -3.85 8.40 -5.89
CA ILE A 204 -2.84 8.10 -4.85
C ILE A 204 -2.69 9.30 -3.92
N LYS A 205 -2.70 10.51 -4.48
CA LYS A 205 -2.71 11.74 -3.70
C LYS A 205 -3.90 11.82 -2.74
N GLN A 206 -5.12 11.57 -3.22
CA GLN A 206 -6.33 11.57 -2.39
C GLN A 206 -6.28 10.53 -1.28
N LEU A 207 -5.72 9.34 -1.58
CA LEU A 207 -5.55 8.31 -0.57
C LEU A 207 -4.52 8.72 0.51
N ALA A 208 -3.38 9.29 0.09
CA ALA A 208 -2.37 9.80 1.00
C ALA A 208 -2.92 10.91 1.90
N ASP A 209 -3.70 11.84 1.35
CA ASP A 209 -4.37 12.91 2.10
C ASP A 209 -5.30 12.38 3.21
N LYS A 210 -6.12 11.37 2.89
CA LYS A 210 -6.97 10.68 3.88
C LYS A 210 -6.14 10.00 4.98
N PHE A 211 -5.04 9.34 4.61
CA PHE A 211 -4.16 8.67 5.58
C PHE A 211 -3.42 9.65 6.47
N ILE A 212 -2.92 10.76 5.92
CA ILE A 212 -2.31 11.83 6.69
C ILE A 212 -3.32 12.40 7.67
N SER A 213 -4.55 12.70 7.22
CA SER A 213 -5.60 13.23 8.09
C SER A 213 -5.86 12.31 9.27
N LYS A 214 -6.02 10.99 9.03
CA LYS A 214 -6.16 9.97 10.08
C LYS A 214 -4.95 9.91 11.03
N VAL A 215 -3.73 10.00 10.51
CA VAL A 215 -2.50 10.00 11.35
C VAL A 215 -2.45 11.24 12.23
N VAL A 216 -2.73 12.41 11.67
CA VAL A 216 -2.74 13.68 12.41
C VAL A 216 -3.82 13.68 13.49
N ASP A 217 -5.00 13.15 13.19
CA ASP A 217 -6.10 13.05 14.15
C ASP A 217 -5.76 12.15 15.34
N LYS A 218 -4.98 11.07 15.11
CA LYS A 218 -4.59 10.11 16.16
C LYS A 218 -3.26 10.44 16.85
N PHE A 219 -2.34 11.10 16.16
CA PHE A 219 -0.97 11.34 16.58
C PHE A 219 -0.57 12.79 16.26
N SER A 220 -1.23 13.74 16.92
CA SER A 220 -1.04 15.18 16.70
C SER A 220 0.40 15.67 16.91
N HIS A 221 1.19 14.97 17.74
CA HIS A 221 2.61 15.28 17.97
C HIS A 221 3.47 15.17 16.70
N LEU A 222 3.07 14.35 15.72
CA LEU A 222 3.81 14.18 14.46
C LEU A 222 3.81 15.45 13.60
N LEU A 223 2.81 16.32 13.75
CA LEU A 223 2.77 17.62 13.07
C LEU A 223 3.97 18.51 13.41
N TRP A 224 4.51 18.33 14.62
CA TRP A 224 5.64 19.11 15.15
C TRP A 224 6.95 18.34 15.09
N SER A 225 6.95 17.12 14.52
CA SER A 225 8.18 16.39 14.34
C SER A 225 9.09 17.18 13.41
N ARG A 226 10.31 17.45 13.91
CA ARG A 226 11.35 18.12 13.13
C ARG A 226 11.52 17.43 11.79
N ARG A 227 11.55 16.09 11.77
CA ARG A 227 11.77 15.31 10.54
C ARG A 227 10.69 15.56 9.50
N VAL A 228 9.43 15.51 9.91
CA VAL A 228 8.27 15.69 9.03
C VAL A 228 8.20 17.12 8.48
N VAL A 229 8.40 18.13 9.32
CA VAL A 229 8.37 19.54 8.92
C VAL A 229 9.51 19.88 7.96
N TYR A 230 10.74 19.42 8.25
CA TYR A 230 11.88 19.62 7.35
C TYR A 230 11.65 18.92 6.01
N THR A 231 11.15 17.69 6.01
CA THR A 231 10.83 16.96 4.77
C THR A 231 9.80 17.71 3.91
N MET A 232 8.76 18.29 4.53
CA MET A 232 7.78 19.10 3.81
C MET A 232 8.39 20.38 3.22
N LEU A 233 9.21 21.10 3.98
CA LEU A 233 9.86 22.33 3.53
C LEU A 233 10.88 22.05 2.42
N ASP A 234 11.67 20.99 2.56
CA ASP A 234 12.63 20.57 1.55
C ASP A 234 11.93 20.13 0.28
N LEU A 235 10.82 19.38 0.38
CA LEU A 235 9.98 19.07 -0.77
C LEU A 235 9.43 20.31 -1.45
N LEU A 236 8.92 21.27 -0.69
CA LEU A 236 8.42 22.53 -1.22
C LEU A 236 9.52 23.32 -1.91
N HIS A 237 10.72 23.35 -1.33
CA HIS A 237 11.90 23.99 -1.89
C HIS A 237 12.33 23.33 -3.20
N GLN A 238 12.43 21.99 -3.23
CA GLN A 238 12.78 21.23 -4.43
C GLN A 238 11.73 21.38 -5.54
N LEU A 239 10.44 21.40 -5.18
CA LEU A 239 9.37 21.69 -6.14
C LEU A 239 9.48 23.12 -6.69
N SER A 240 9.77 24.11 -5.84
CA SER A 240 10.00 25.49 -6.26
C SER A 240 11.19 25.60 -7.21
N LEU A 241 12.34 24.99 -6.87
CA LEU A 241 13.50 24.95 -7.76
C LEU A 241 13.14 24.30 -9.09
N SER A 242 12.41 23.18 -9.09
CA SER A 242 11.99 22.49 -10.31
C SER A 242 11.13 23.34 -11.26
N LEU A 243 10.50 24.41 -10.76
CA LEU A 243 9.77 25.40 -11.56
C LEU A 243 10.71 26.46 -12.17
N HIS A 244 11.76 26.85 -11.45
CA HIS A 244 12.68 27.91 -11.87
C HIS A 244 13.84 27.39 -12.74
N THR A 245 14.24 26.12 -12.63
CA THR A 245 15.46 25.58 -13.25
C THR A 245 15.28 25.00 -14.65
N MET A 246 14.10 25.10 -15.30
CA MET A 246 13.87 24.39 -16.58
C MET A 246 13.84 25.26 -17.83
N ASP A 247 14.89 25.03 -18.64
CA ASP A 247 15.04 25.27 -20.07
C ASP A 247 13.91 24.58 -20.88
N PRO A 248 13.31 25.23 -21.90
CA PRO A 248 12.18 24.70 -22.69
C PRO A 248 12.43 23.36 -23.41
N ASP A 249 13.68 22.91 -23.52
CA ASP A 249 14.06 21.69 -24.27
C ASP A 249 14.18 20.41 -23.43
N ARG A 250 14.18 20.47 -22.09
CA ARG A 250 14.33 19.27 -21.24
C ARG A 250 12.99 18.67 -20.81
N ARG A 251 12.35 17.94 -21.74
CA ARG A 251 11.22 17.03 -21.46
C ARG A 251 11.68 15.77 -20.73
N ARG A 252 12.01 15.87 -19.45
CA ARG A 252 12.23 14.69 -18.58
C ARG A 252 11.44 14.85 -17.29
N SER A 253 10.72 13.81 -16.91
CA SER A 253 10.21 13.63 -15.55
C SER A 253 11.36 13.83 -14.55
N LEU A 254 11.20 14.79 -13.64
CA LEU A 254 12.21 15.06 -12.62
C LEU A 254 11.92 14.14 -11.44
N VAL A 255 12.84 13.23 -11.12
CA VAL A 255 12.76 12.45 -9.89
C VAL A 255 13.42 13.28 -8.80
N VAL A 256 12.61 13.89 -7.94
CA VAL A 256 13.09 14.57 -6.73
C VAL A 256 13.43 13.49 -5.72
N THR A 257 14.72 13.35 -5.42
CA THR A 257 15.23 12.55 -4.31
C THR A 257 15.69 13.51 -3.24
N LEU A 258 15.20 13.35 -2.01
CA LEU A 258 15.75 14.09 -0.89
C LEU A 258 17.03 13.35 -0.41
N PRO A 259 18.13 14.06 -0.11
CA PRO A 259 19.43 13.44 0.22
C PRO A 259 19.37 12.44 1.37
N ASP A 260 18.47 12.66 2.33
CA ASP A 260 18.38 11.90 3.59
C ASP A 260 17.27 10.85 3.61
N LEU A 261 16.50 10.69 2.51
CA LEU A 261 15.32 9.83 2.47
C LEU A 261 15.38 8.83 1.31
N PRO A 262 15.02 7.55 1.52
CA PRO A 262 15.01 6.52 0.48
C PRO A 262 13.84 6.66 -0.51
N HIS A 263 13.04 7.73 -0.39
CA HIS A 263 11.82 7.93 -1.14
C HIS A 263 12.00 9.01 -2.21
N SER A 264 11.51 8.70 -3.41
CA SER A 264 11.61 9.58 -4.57
C SER A 264 10.24 10.02 -5.06
N VAL A 265 10.07 11.30 -5.35
CA VAL A 265 8.87 11.84 -6.00
C VAL A 265 9.14 12.10 -7.47
N THR A 266 8.39 11.44 -8.33
CA THR A 266 8.39 11.74 -9.77
C THR A 266 7.51 12.95 -10.03
N VAL A 267 8.14 14.08 -10.36
CA VAL A 267 7.47 15.34 -10.67
C VAL A 267 6.94 15.31 -12.12
N PRO A 268 5.68 15.74 -12.35
CA PRO A 268 5.07 15.75 -13.67
C PRO A 268 5.84 16.60 -14.69
N GLU A 269 5.85 16.18 -15.95
CA GLU A 269 6.62 16.85 -17.01
C GLU A 269 6.05 18.21 -17.42
N ASN A 270 4.74 18.44 -17.26
CA ASN A 270 4.07 19.68 -17.67
C ASN A 270 4.24 20.78 -16.62
N ALA A 271 4.76 21.95 -17.02
CA ALA A 271 4.95 23.11 -16.14
C ALA A 271 3.68 23.48 -15.35
N THR A 272 2.51 23.52 -15.99
CA THR A 272 1.23 23.80 -15.32
C THR A 272 0.86 22.75 -14.27
N LYS A 273 1.18 21.46 -14.51
CA LYS A 273 0.92 20.40 -13.53
C LYS A 273 1.91 20.46 -12.36
N ARG A 274 3.14 20.93 -12.59
CA ARG A 274 4.13 21.17 -11.54
C ARG A 274 3.73 22.35 -10.66
N GLU A 275 3.26 23.44 -11.28
CA GLU A 275 2.78 24.62 -10.56
C GLU A 275 1.59 24.25 -9.66
N VAL A 276 0.63 23.49 -10.17
CA VAL A 276 -0.48 22.95 -9.37
C VAL A 276 0.02 22.04 -8.23
N CYS A 277 1.04 21.20 -8.48
CA CYS A 277 1.63 20.37 -7.44
C CYS A 277 2.29 21.22 -6.34
N TYR A 278 3.08 22.22 -6.73
CA TYR A 278 3.70 23.19 -5.83
C TYR A 278 2.66 23.95 -5.01
N ILE A 279 1.63 24.52 -5.65
CA ILE A 279 0.55 25.24 -4.97
C ILE A 279 -0.15 24.33 -3.97
N LEU A 280 -0.49 23.09 -4.36
CA LEU A 280 -1.16 22.16 -3.46
C LEU A 280 -0.26 21.74 -2.29
N CYS A 281 1.05 21.59 -2.50
CA CYS A 281 2.02 21.32 -1.44
C CYS A 281 2.15 22.52 -0.50
N ALA A 282 2.22 23.75 -1.03
CA ALA A 282 2.26 24.98 -0.26
C ALA A 282 0.99 25.16 0.60
N VAL A 283 -0.19 24.97 0.00
CA VAL A 283 -1.47 25.04 0.70
C VAL A 283 -1.53 23.97 1.79
N PHE A 284 -1.07 22.76 1.51
CA PHE A 284 -1.03 21.67 2.48
C PHE A 284 -0.11 21.99 3.67
N VAL A 285 1.09 22.53 3.43
CA VAL A 285 2.01 23.01 4.49
C VAL A 285 1.34 24.09 5.34
N VAL A 286 0.68 25.07 4.70
CA VAL A 286 -0.04 26.14 5.42
C VAL A 286 -1.21 25.59 6.23
N CYS A 287 -1.98 24.65 5.69
CA CYS A 287 -3.10 24.00 6.39
C CYS A 287 -2.60 23.20 7.59
N MET A 288 -1.50 22.45 7.45
CA MET A 288 -0.86 21.72 8.55
C MET A 288 -0.45 22.67 9.68
N VAL A 289 0.25 23.77 9.35
CA VAL A 289 0.66 24.79 10.33
C VAL A 289 -0.56 25.47 10.99
N SER A 290 -1.62 25.74 10.22
CA SER A 290 -2.86 26.34 10.73
C SER A 290 -3.63 25.40 11.67
N SER A 291 -3.75 24.11 11.31
CA SER A 291 -4.33 23.08 12.17
C SER A 291 -3.54 22.89 13.46
N CYS A 292 -2.20 22.95 13.37
CA CYS A 292 -1.29 23.03 14.52
C CYS A 292 -1.64 24.17 15.48
N CYS A 293 -1.77 25.40 14.96
CA CYS A 293 -2.12 26.57 15.77
C CYS A 293 -3.48 26.44 16.46
N ARG A 294 -4.45 25.75 15.83
CA ARG A 294 -5.76 25.49 16.44
C ARG A 294 -5.70 24.45 17.56
N SER A 295 -4.94 23.38 17.39
CA SER A 295 -4.74 22.37 18.43
C SER A 295 -4.05 22.93 19.67
N PHE A 296 -3.11 23.87 19.50
CA PHE A 296 -2.44 24.55 20.62
C PHE A 296 -3.34 25.54 21.38
N SER A 297 -4.35 26.11 20.70
CA SER A 297 -5.32 27.02 21.33
C SER A 297 -6.36 26.29 22.19
N GLN A 298 -6.49 24.97 22.02
CA GLN A 298 -7.45 24.12 22.76
C GLN A 298 -6.82 23.33 23.91
N SER A 299 -5.48 23.33 24.03
CA SER A 299 -4.71 22.70 25.13
C SER A 299 -4.31 23.72 26.19
#